data_AF-A0A961V045-F1
#
_entry.id   AF-A0A961V045-F1
#
_cell.length_a   1.000
_cell.length_b   1.000
_cell.length_c   1.000
_cell.angle_alpha   90.00
_cell.angle_beta   90.00
_cell.angle_gamma   90.00
#
_symmetry.space_group_name_H-M   'P 1'
#
loop_
_entity.id
_entity.type
_entity.pdbx_description
1 polymer ?
#
loop_
_entity_poly.entity_id
_entity_poly.type
_entity_poly.pdbx_seq_one_letter_code
_entity_poly.pdbx_strand_id
1 'polypeptide(L)'
;MSQGPDKPQDSDRRRAGNPFAGTGHLLSLIMSGRASSRAGLVEATQLSRATVSQRLAYLFDAGLVAEADETLPSGGRPARALRLNTDFGMVLSADIGEHEVRVGVTDLRPAVIAQTITAFDLRRGPVETLGFIADQAEALLRKIRQPKEKVLGIGLSLPAPVDFAAGHVVGPSIMTGWDAFDIRGWLGTRLGVAVVADNDVNLLALHQHRTAWRGVGDFFFVKAGTGIGAGFYAGGGIYRGADGASGDIGHIQLGSADGPLCRCGKRGCVEARAAGWAIARDLRAQGIEARDAKDVVALAELNRPEAVTLVRRSGQVIGEAIADVVSILNPRVIVVGGTLARTRDHLLSGIKELVYQRCLPLATRKLQITLARPHEHDGLLGAALLTIDSRLTPELVDRMLAAGPGHGADRSAGTASRDRPASFV
;
A
#
# COMPACT_ATOMS: atom_id res chain seq x y z
N MET A 1 15.18 48.06 -58.10
CA MET A 1 15.28 46.59 -58.26
C MET A 1 16.30 46.10 -57.23
N SER A 2 15.92 45.87 -55.97
CA SER A 2 15.17 44.72 -55.42
C SER A 2 16.00 43.44 -55.37
N GLN A 3 16.72 43.22 -54.28
CA GLN A 3 16.88 41.89 -53.67
C GLN A 3 16.65 42.06 -52.16
N GLY A 4 15.58 41.44 -51.67
CA GLY A 4 15.12 41.53 -50.29
C GLY A 4 15.91 40.64 -49.33
N PRO A 5 15.71 40.80 -48.01
CA PRO A 5 16.38 39.96 -47.02
C PRO A 5 15.81 38.55 -47.06
N ASP A 6 16.72 37.58 -47.04
CA ASP A 6 16.50 36.15 -46.98
C ASP A 6 15.59 35.80 -45.78
N LYS A 7 14.55 35.00 -46.04
CA LYS A 7 13.70 34.44 -44.98
C LYS A 7 14.53 33.46 -44.15
N PRO A 8 14.45 33.48 -42.81
CA PRO A 8 15.09 32.44 -42.01
C PRO A 8 14.46 31.08 -42.32
N GLN A 9 15.33 30.12 -42.61
CA GLN A 9 15.01 28.75 -42.96
C GLN A 9 14.40 27.97 -41.78
N ASP A 10 13.49 27.07 -42.16
CA ASP A 10 12.60 26.19 -41.40
C ASP A 10 13.29 25.18 -40.46
N SER A 11 14.15 25.66 -39.56
CA SER A 11 14.85 24.82 -38.56
C SER A 11 14.44 25.09 -37.11
N ASP A 12 13.58 26.09 -36.85
CA ASP A 12 13.21 26.52 -35.49
C ASP A 12 11.85 25.98 -34.99
N ARG A 13 11.24 25.02 -35.70
CA ARG A 13 9.91 24.45 -35.37
C ARG A 13 9.93 23.22 -34.45
N ARG A 14 11.08 22.81 -33.91
CA ARG A 14 11.20 21.61 -33.04
C ARG A 14 11.50 21.95 -31.57
N ARG A 15 10.63 22.75 -30.93
CA ARG A 15 10.45 22.76 -29.46
C ARG A 15 9.01 23.11 -29.07
N ALA A 16 8.01 22.43 -29.65
CA ALA A 16 6.70 22.37 -29.02
C ALA A 16 6.81 21.45 -27.80
N GLY A 17 6.75 22.00 -26.58
CA GLY A 17 6.71 21.19 -25.35
C GLY A 17 5.55 20.19 -25.38
N ASN A 18 5.68 19.05 -24.69
CA ASN A 18 4.62 18.05 -24.57
C ASN A 18 3.30 18.74 -24.11
N PRO A 19 2.24 18.78 -24.93
CA PRO A 19 0.99 19.48 -24.58
C PRO A 19 0.27 18.85 -23.38
N PHE A 20 0.61 17.60 -23.06
CA PHE A 20 0.06 16.87 -21.93
C PHE A 20 0.85 17.08 -20.63
N ALA A 21 2.02 17.72 -20.67
CA ALA A 21 2.87 17.87 -19.49
C ALA A 21 2.11 18.49 -18.29
N GLY A 22 2.09 17.77 -17.17
CA GLY A 22 1.41 18.15 -15.94
C GLY A 22 -0.10 17.90 -15.95
N THR A 23 -0.63 17.11 -16.89
CA THR A 23 -2.04 16.70 -16.91
C THR A 23 -2.30 15.60 -15.88
N GLY A 24 -1.38 14.64 -15.77
CA GLY A 24 -1.41 13.62 -14.74
C GLY A 24 -1.31 14.19 -13.32
N HIS A 25 -0.70 15.37 -13.15
CA HIS A 25 -0.73 16.06 -11.86
C HIS A 25 -2.16 16.45 -11.45
N LEU A 26 -2.99 16.94 -12.38
CA LEU A 26 -4.40 17.23 -12.10
C LEU A 26 -5.15 15.95 -11.70
N LEU A 27 -4.91 14.84 -12.41
CA LEU A 27 -5.50 13.55 -12.04
C LEU A 27 -5.11 13.13 -10.62
N SER A 28 -3.83 13.28 -10.24
CA SER A 28 -3.36 12.95 -8.89
C SER A 28 -4.06 13.78 -7.79
N LEU A 29 -4.37 15.04 -8.06
CA LEU A 29 -5.12 15.91 -7.13
C LEU A 29 -6.58 15.47 -6.99
N ILE A 30 -7.20 15.01 -8.09
CA ILE A 30 -8.55 14.43 -8.08
C ILE A 30 -8.56 13.12 -7.28
N MET A 31 -7.65 12.19 -7.58
CA MET A 31 -7.56 10.88 -6.90
C MET A 31 -7.28 11.02 -5.41
N SER A 32 -6.40 11.94 -5.01
CA SER A 32 -6.11 12.25 -3.60
C SER A 32 -7.24 13.01 -2.90
N GLY A 33 -8.19 13.58 -3.64
CA GLY A 33 -9.28 14.40 -3.11
C GLY A 33 -8.84 15.79 -2.67
N ARG A 34 -7.60 16.19 -2.99
CA ARG A 34 -7.10 17.55 -2.74
C ARG A 34 -7.83 18.59 -3.60
N ALA A 35 -8.38 18.17 -4.74
CA ALA A 35 -9.23 19.00 -5.56
C ALA A 35 -10.30 18.15 -6.26
N SER A 36 -11.56 18.47 -6.02
CA SER A 36 -12.73 17.77 -6.60
C SER A 36 -13.54 18.67 -7.54
N SER A 37 -13.04 19.84 -7.91
CA SER A 37 -13.72 20.77 -8.82
C SER A 37 -12.73 21.53 -9.68
N ARG A 38 -13.19 22.12 -10.79
CA ARG A 38 -12.36 22.98 -11.64
C ARG A 38 -11.75 24.15 -10.86
N ALA A 39 -12.54 24.76 -9.97
CA ALA A 39 -12.07 25.84 -9.11
C ALA A 39 -11.00 25.37 -8.12
N GLY A 40 -11.23 24.23 -7.46
CA GLY A 40 -10.25 23.64 -6.54
C GLY A 40 -8.95 23.25 -7.24
N LEU A 41 -9.00 22.81 -8.50
CA LEU A 41 -7.80 22.53 -9.29
C LEU A 41 -7.02 23.81 -9.63
N VAL A 42 -7.69 24.90 -9.99
CA VAL A 42 -7.04 26.21 -10.20
C VAL A 42 -6.34 26.67 -8.94
N GLU A 43 -7.00 26.57 -7.78
CA GLU A 43 -6.44 26.94 -6.48
C GLU A 43 -5.25 26.04 -6.09
N ALA A 44 -5.38 24.72 -6.23
CA ALA A 44 -4.33 23.78 -5.85
C ALA A 44 -3.10 23.83 -6.75
N THR A 45 -3.26 24.17 -8.04
CA THR A 45 -2.18 24.16 -9.03
C THR A 45 -1.61 25.56 -9.34
N GLN A 46 -2.32 26.63 -8.99
CA GLN A 46 -2.00 28.02 -9.39
C GLN A 46 -1.92 28.24 -10.91
N LEU A 47 -2.50 27.33 -11.71
CA LEU A 47 -2.60 27.46 -13.16
C LEU A 47 -3.78 28.34 -13.58
N SER A 48 -3.70 28.90 -14.78
CA SER A 48 -4.83 29.65 -15.35
C SER A 48 -6.06 28.76 -15.55
N ARG A 49 -7.27 29.33 -15.46
CA ARG A 49 -8.52 28.59 -15.72
C ARG A 49 -8.55 27.95 -17.11
N ALA A 50 -7.96 28.61 -18.12
CA ALA A 50 -7.86 28.10 -19.48
C ALA A 50 -6.97 26.84 -19.54
N THR A 51 -5.80 26.88 -18.89
CA THR A 51 -4.88 25.73 -18.82
C THR A 51 -5.51 24.54 -18.10
N VAL A 52 -6.17 24.76 -16.95
CA VAL A 52 -6.87 23.69 -16.22
C VAL A 52 -7.98 23.08 -17.06
N SER A 53 -8.76 23.91 -17.76
CA SER A 53 -9.85 23.43 -18.63
C SER A 53 -9.34 22.61 -19.79
N GLN A 54 -8.24 23.04 -20.43
CA GLN A 54 -7.59 22.30 -21.51
C GLN A 54 -7.07 20.93 -21.04
N ARG A 55 -6.35 20.88 -19.93
CA ARG A 55 -5.83 19.62 -19.39
C ARG A 55 -6.93 18.67 -18.92
N LEU A 56 -8.00 19.21 -18.33
CA LEU A 56 -9.18 18.42 -18.01
C LEU A 56 -9.86 17.85 -19.25
N ALA A 57 -9.91 18.60 -20.36
CA ALA A 57 -10.45 18.08 -21.62
C ALA A 57 -9.68 16.83 -22.06
N TYR A 58 -8.34 16.83 -21.99
CA TYR A 58 -7.54 15.63 -22.27
C TYR A 58 -7.89 14.44 -21.37
N LEU A 59 -8.16 14.67 -20.08
CA LEU A 59 -8.57 13.62 -19.15
C LEU A 59 -9.99 13.11 -19.41
N PHE A 60 -10.92 13.97 -19.84
CA PHE A 60 -12.28 13.58 -20.24
C PHE A 60 -12.27 12.80 -21.54
N ASP A 61 -11.53 13.27 -22.55
CA ASP A 61 -11.43 12.63 -23.87
C ASP A 61 -10.79 11.24 -23.76
N ALA A 62 -9.81 11.08 -22.87
CA ALA A 62 -9.22 9.79 -22.56
C ALA A 62 -10.10 8.89 -21.66
N GLY A 63 -11.21 9.42 -21.15
CA GLY A 63 -12.10 8.71 -20.26
C GLY A 63 -11.53 8.43 -18.87
N LEU A 64 -10.48 9.15 -18.44
CA LEU A 64 -9.86 9.00 -17.11
C LEU A 64 -10.67 9.71 -16.02
N VAL A 65 -11.32 10.82 -16.34
CA VAL A 65 -12.12 11.62 -15.40
C VAL A 65 -13.57 11.66 -15.88
N ALA A 66 -14.49 11.65 -14.92
CA ALA A 66 -15.91 11.87 -15.15
C ALA A 66 -16.44 12.97 -14.21
N GLU A 67 -17.51 13.66 -14.62
CA GLU A 67 -18.28 14.50 -13.71
C GLU A 67 -19.22 13.61 -12.89
N ALA A 68 -19.36 13.89 -11.59
CA ALA A 68 -20.39 13.30 -10.77
C ALA A 68 -21.72 14.04 -11.00
N ASP A 69 -22.83 13.33 -10.79
CA ASP A 69 -24.17 13.92 -10.83
C ASP A 69 -24.38 14.91 -9.67
N GLU A 70 -23.65 14.72 -8.57
CA GLU A 70 -23.67 15.61 -7.41
C GLU A 70 -22.94 16.94 -7.68
N THR A 71 -23.57 18.03 -7.22
CA THR A 71 -22.98 19.38 -7.27
C THR A 71 -22.45 19.77 -5.90
N LEU A 72 -21.27 20.40 -5.88
CA LEU A 72 -20.67 20.89 -4.65
C LEU A 72 -21.23 22.28 -4.30
N PRO A 73 -21.47 22.59 -3.01
CA PRO A 73 -21.79 23.95 -2.58
C PRO A 73 -20.65 24.89 -2.98
N SER A 74 -20.97 25.89 -3.78
CA SER A 74 -20.05 26.99 -4.11
C SER A 74 -20.78 28.30 -3.86
N GLY A 75 -20.07 29.36 -3.44
CA GLY A 75 -20.63 30.72 -3.28
C GLY A 75 -21.05 31.39 -4.62
N GLY A 76 -21.45 30.59 -5.61
CA GLY A 76 -21.78 30.92 -7.00
C GLY A 76 -22.44 29.71 -7.70
N ARG A 77 -22.40 29.64 -9.05
CA ARG A 77 -23.03 28.53 -9.82
C ARG A 77 -22.48 27.16 -9.36
N PRO A 78 -23.33 26.19 -8.98
CA PRO A 78 -22.90 24.89 -8.44
C PRO A 78 -21.89 24.22 -9.36
N ALA A 79 -20.73 23.86 -8.82
CA ALA A 79 -19.69 23.15 -9.56
C ALA A 79 -19.94 21.65 -9.49
N ARG A 80 -19.95 20.97 -10.64
CA ARG A 80 -19.97 19.50 -10.68
C ARG A 80 -18.69 18.92 -10.11
N ALA A 81 -18.80 17.89 -9.28
CA ALA A 81 -17.63 17.23 -8.73
C ALA A 81 -16.90 16.43 -9.82
N LEU A 82 -15.57 16.47 -9.80
CA LEU A 82 -14.68 15.69 -10.65
C LEU A 82 -14.28 14.42 -9.90
N ARG A 83 -14.31 13.28 -10.60
CA ARG A 83 -13.90 11.98 -10.05
C ARG A 83 -13.17 11.16 -11.09
N LEU A 84 -12.39 10.19 -10.62
CA LEU A 84 -11.83 9.14 -11.47
C LEU A 84 -12.98 8.35 -12.10
N ASN A 85 -12.91 8.12 -13.41
CA ASN A 85 -13.87 7.29 -14.12
C ASN A 85 -13.57 5.82 -13.84
N THR A 86 -14.46 5.13 -13.12
CA THR A 86 -14.29 3.71 -12.77
C THR A 86 -14.40 2.77 -13.96
N ASP A 87 -14.99 3.22 -15.07
CA ASP A 87 -15.15 2.40 -16.27
C ASP A 87 -13.90 2.41 -17.16
N PHE A 88 -12.91 3.27 -16.84
CA PHE A 88 -11.66 3.38 -17.57
C PHE A 88 -10.86 2.07 -17.57
N GLY A 89 -10.88 1.34 -16.46
CA GLY A 89 -10.14 0.11 -16.32
C GLY A 89 -10.45 -0.63 -15.03
N MET A 90 -9.82 -1.79 -14.88
CA MET A 90 -9.91 -2.63 -13.70
C MET A 90 -8.51 -3.03 -13.25
N VAL A 91 -8.43 -3.52 -12.02
CA VAL A 91 -7.19 -3.94 -11.39
C VAL A 91 -7.35 -5.36 -10.87
N LEU A 92 -6.33 -6.17 -11.12
CA LEU A 92 -6.18 -7.44 -10.44
C LEU A 92 -5.47 -7.22 -9.11
N SER A 93 -5.82 -8.01 -8.11
CA SER A 93 -5.17 -7.96 -6.80
C SER A 93 -5.08 -9.38 -6.24
N ALA A 94 -4.00 -9.66 -5.52
CA ALA A 94 -3.88 -10.88 -4.75
C ALA A 94 -3.36 -10.57 -3.34
N ASP A 95 -3.97 -11.21 -2.36
CA ASP A 95 -3.54 -11.19 -0.97
C ASP A 95 -3.07 -12.59 -0.57
N ILE A 96 -1.78 -12.69 -0.27
CA ILE A 96 -1.13 -13.94 0.05
C ILE A 96 -1.06 -14.05 1.57
N GLY A 97 -1.99 -14.80 2.15
CA GLY A 97 -1.98 -15.14 3.57
C GLY A 97 -1.17 -16.40 3.85
N GLU A 98 -0.92 -16.69 5.13
CA GLU A 98 -0.14 -17.85 5.57
C GLU A 98 -0.77 -19.21 5.17
N HIS A 99 -2.09 -19.27 5.00
CA HIS A 99 -2.83 -20.51 4.71
C HIS A 99 -3.80 -20.41 3.54
N GLU A 100 -4.01 -19.22 3.00
CA GLU A 100 -4.96 -18.97 1.93
C GLU A 100 -4.44 -17.85 1.02
N VAL A 101 -4.80 -17.95 -0.25
CA VAL A 101 -4.57 -16.90 -1.24
C VAL A 101 -5.93 -16.37 -1.68
N ARG A 102 -6.10 -15.05 -1.61
CA ARG A 102 -7.24 -14.36 -2.21
C ARG A 102 -6.81 -13.73 -3.52
N VAL A 103 -7.61 -13.87 -4.56
CA VAL A 103 -7.41 -13.21 -5.85
C VAL A 103 -8.70 -12.51 -6.22
N GLY A 104 -8.60 -11.26 -6.66
CA GLY A 104 -9.76 -10.43 -6.96
C GLY A 104 -9.55 -9.48 -8.12
N VAL A 105 -10.68 -9.03 -8.67
CA VAL A 105 -10.78 -7.96 -9.67
C VAL A 105 -11.51 -6.79 -9.01
N THR A 106 -10.94 -5.60 -9.08
CA THR A 106 -11.57 -4.37 -8.60
C THR A 106 -11.75 -3.34 -9.70
N ASP A 107 -12.69 -2.41 -9.49
CA ASP A 107 -12.70 -1.14 -10.23
C ASP A 107 -11.59 -0.20 -9.72
N LEU A 108 -11.57 1.06 -10.20
CA LEU A 108 -10.59 2.06 -9.78
C LEU A 108 -10.96 2.84 -8.50
N ARG A 109 -12.13 2.57 -7.90
CA ARG A 109 -12.52 3.00 -6.54
C ARG A 109 -12.34 1.87 -5.53
N PRO A 110 -11.24 1.14 -5.70
CA PRO A 110 -11.11 -0.31 -5.44
C PRO A 110 -12.35 -1.02 -4.85
N ALA A 111 -13.47 -1.09 -5.59
CA ALA A 111 -14.60 -1.93 -5.23
C ALA A 111 -14.41 -3.34 -5.82
N VAL A 112 -14.59 -4.40 -5.00
CA VAL A 112 -14.45 -5.79 -5.46
C VAL A 112 -15.59 -6.16 -6.41
N ILE A 113 -15.24 -6.51 -7.66
CA ILE A 113 -16.17 -6.97 -8.70
C ILE A 113 -16.36 -8.49 -8.61
N ALA A 114 -15.25 -9.22 -8.45
CA ALA A 114 -15.24 -10.66 -8.29
C ALA A 114 -13.98 -11.09 -7.52
N GLN A 115 -14.09 -12.17 -6.75
CA GLN A 115 -12.96 -12.73 -6.02
C GLN A 115 -13.04 -14.25 -5.87
N THR A 116 -11.91 -14.84 -5.51
CA THR A 116 -11.75 -16.22 -5.03
C THR A 116 -10.91 -16.21 -3.76
N ILE A 117 -11.19 -17.16 -2.87
CA ILE A 117 -10.43 -17.40 -1.64
C ILE A 117 -10.16 -18.90 -1.62
N THR A 118 -8.89 -19.28 -1.61
CA THR A 118 -8.50 -20.70 -1.70
C THR A 118 -7.42 -21.01 -0.69
N ALA A 119 -7.60 -22.11 0.05
CA ALA A 119 -6.54 -22.64 0.91
C ALA A 119 -5.33 -23.00 0.05
N PHE A 120 -4.15 -22.52 0.43
CA PHE A 120 -2.94 -22.67 -0.37
C PHE A 120 -1.72 -22.79 0.54
N ASP A 121 -0.84 -23.73 0.23
CA ASP A 121 0.42 -23.93 0.94
C ASP A 121 1.55 -23.16 0.27
N LEU A 122 2.00 -22.06 0.89
CA LEU A 122 3.07 -21.20 0.36
C LEU A 122 4.43 -21.88 0.28
N ARG A 123 4.62 -23.02 0.96
CA ARG A 123 5.86 -23.81 0.89
C ARG A 123 6.07 -24.46 -0.48
N ARG A 124 5.05 -24.45 -1.34
CA ARG A 124 5.13 -24.83 -2.75
C ARG A 124 5.99 -23.88 -3.60
N GLY A 125 6.41 -22.75 -3.03
CA GLY A 125 7.35 -21.83 -3.66
C GLY A 125 6.70 -20.84 -4.65
N PRO A 126 7.51 -19.93 -5.21
CA PRO A 126 7.00 -18.78 -5.98
C PRO A 126 6.33 -19.18 -7.30
N VAL A 127 6.90 -20.12 -8.05
CA VAL A 127 6.39 -20.51 -9.38
C VAL A 127 4.97 -21.09 -9.27
N GLU A 128 4.74 -22.03 -8.36
CA GLU A 128 3.43 -22.65 -8.18
C GLU A 128 2.40 -21.64 -7.63
N THR A 129 2.81 -20.78 -6.69
CA THR A 129 1.93 -19.77 -6.10
C THR A 129 1.51 -18.71 -7.12
N LEU A 130 2.47 -18.16 -7.86
CA LEU A 130 2.20 -17.13 -8.87
C LEU A 130 1.44 -17.73 -10.08
N GLY A 131 1.70 -18.99 -10.44
CA GLY A 131 0.93 -19.72 -11.45
C GLY A 131 -0.53 -19.88 -11.03
N PHE A 132 -0.76 -20.30 -9.79
CA PHE A 132 -2.10 -20.38 -9.21
C PHE A 132 -2.81 -19.00 -9.26
N ILE A 133 -2.13 -17.93 -8.84
CA ILE A 133 -2.69 -16.57 -8.88
C ILE A 133 -3.06 -16.15 -10.31
N ALA A 134 -2.18 -16.43 -11.28
CA ALA A 134 -2.44 -16.11 -12.68
C ALA A 134 -3.66 -16.86 -13.22
N ASP A 135 -3.79 -18.15 -12.91
CA ASP A 135 -4.91 -18.96 -13.36
C ASP A 135 -6.24 -18.49 -12.74
N GLN A 136 -6.24 -18.14 -11.44
CA GLN A 136 -7.41 -17.58 -10.77
C GLN A 136 -7.80 -16.21 -11.35
N ALA A 137 -6.81 -15.36 -11.64
CA ALA A 137 -7.05 -14.05 -12.26
C ALA A 137 -7.69 -14.20 -13.64
N GLU A 138 -7.15 -15.08 -14.50
CA GLU A 138 -7.72 -15.37 -15.83
C GLU A 138 -9.12 -15.99 -15.75
N ALA A 139 -9.36 -16.87 -14.77
CA ALA A 139 -10.68 -17.42 -14.51
C ALA A 139 -11.69 -16.34 -14.09
N LEU A 140 -11.29 -15.40 -13.22
CA LEU A 140 -12.14 -14.29 -12.79
C LEU A 140 -12.48 -13.35 -13.94
N LEU A 141 -11.51 -12.97 -14.78
CA LEU A 141 -11.76 -12.14 -15.96
C LEU A 141 -12.75 -12.79 -16.94
N ARG A 142 -12.60 -14.10 -17.20
CA ARG A 142 -13.56 -14.87 -18.00
C ARG A 142 -14.95 -14.88 -17.36
N LYS A 143 -15.04 -15.09 -16.04
CA LYS A 143 -16.31 -15.11 -15.30
C LYS A 143 -17.08 -13.80 -15.43
N ILE A 144 -16.39 -12.66 -15.34
CA ILE A 144 -17.01 -11.33 -15.48
C ILE A 144 -17.10 -10.83 -16.93
N ARG A 145 -16.67 -11.66 -17.90
CA ARG A 145 -16.67 -11.38 -19.34
C ARG A 145 -15.94 -10.08 -19.70
N GLN A 146 -14.85 -9.79 -18.99
CA GLN A 146 -14.05 -8.59 -19.25
C GLN A 146 -12.79 -8.93 -20.05
N PRO A 147 -12.45 -8.12 -21.05
CA PRO A 147 -11.21 -8.27 -21.81
C PRO A 147 -10.01 -7.89 -20.94
N LYS A 148 -8.88 -8.58 -21.18
CA LYS A 148 -7.61 -8.36 -20.48
C LYS A 148 -7.05 -6.96 -20.71
N GLU A 149 -7.41 -6.34 -21.83
CA GLU A 149 -7.02 -4.99 -22.25
C GLU A 149 -7.53 -3.91 -21.28
N LYS A 150 -8.58 -4.19 -20.50
CA LYS A 150 -9.06 -3.28 -19.45
C LYS A 150 -8.27 -3.39 -18.15
N VAL A 151 -7.39 -4.37 -17.99
CA VAL A 151 -6.61 -4.58 -16.76
C VAL A 151 -5.38 -3.69 -16.76
N LEU A 152 -5.30 -2.76 -15.80
CA LEU A 152 -4.17 -1.84 -15.68
C LEU A 152 -2.90 -2.49 -15.10
N GLY A 153 -3.08 -3.54 -14.30
CA GLY A 153 -2.03 -4.26 -13.61
C GLY A 153 -2.57 -5.25 -12.58
N ILE A 154 -1.64 -5.95 -11.92
CA ILE A 154 -1.89 -6.77 -10.73
C ILE A 154 -1.03 -6.32 -9.55
N GLY A 155 -1.66 -6.18 -8.39
CA GLY A 155 -1.00 -5.90 -7.12
C GLY A 155 -0.92 -7.14 -6.24
N LEU A 156 0.19 -7.34 -5.56
CA LEU A 156 0.41 -8.47 -4.64
C LEU A 156 0.72 -7.97 -3.23
N SER A 157 -0.03 -8.48 -2.26
CA SER A 157 0.23 -8.33 -0.82
C SER A 157 0.98 -9.56 -0.32
N LEU A 158 2.21 -9.35 0.16
CA LEU A 158 3.13 -10.42 0.57
C LEU A 158 3.42 -10.36 2.07
N PRO A 159 3.35 -11.49 2.81
CA PRO A 159 3.64 -11.55 4.24
C PRO A 159 5.15 -11.66 4.48
N ALA A 160 5.92 -10.74 3.89
CA ALA A 160 7.38 -10.75 3.89
C ALA A 160 7.97 -9.34 3.66
N PRO A 161 9.24 -9.12 4.02
CA PRO A 161 9.98 -7.96 3.53
C PRO A 161 10.09 -8.01 1.99
N VAL A 162 9.81 -6.88 1.34
CA VAL A 162 9.83 -6.76 -0.12
C VAL A 162 10.72 -5.59 -0.49
N ASP A 163 11.72 -5.83 -1.32
CA ASP A 163 12.35 -4.75 -2.07
C ASP A 163 11.34 -4.27 -3.10
N PHE A 164 10.69 -3.15 -2.81
CA PHE A 164 9.67 -2.58 -3.68
C PHE A 164 10.24 -2.13 -5.03
N ALA A 165 11.50 -1.72 -5.10
CA ALA A 165 12.09 -1.27 -6.36
C ALA A 165 12.42 -2.45 -7.28
N ALA A 166 13.02 -3.51 -6.73
CA ALA A 166 13.32 -4.74 -7.48
C ALA A 166 12.06 -5.61 -7.73
N GLY A 167 11.11 -5.57 -6.79
CA GLY A 167 9.91 -6.40 -6.80
C GLY A 167 10.13 -7.83 -6.32
N HIS A 168 11.10 -8.05 -5.44
CA HIS A 168 11.48 -9.38 -4.92
C HIS A 168 11.35 -9.43 -3.39
N VAL A 169 11.15 -10.63 -2.84
CA VAL A 169 11.21 -10.86 -1.39
C VAL A 169 12.68 -10.85 -0.95
N VAL A 170 12.96 -10.27 0.22
CA VAL A 170 14.31 -10.17 0.78
C VAL A 170 14.42 -10.87 2.13
N GLY A 171 15.44 -11.71 2.27
CA GLY A 171 15.90 -12.24 3.56
C GLY A 171 15.16 -13.51 4.03
N PRO A 172 15.46 -13.99 5.25
CA PRO A 172 14.78 -15.15 5.80
C PRO A 172 13.30 -14.80 6.04
N SER A 173 12.44 -15.31 5.17
CA SER A 173 10.99 -15.15 5.22
C SER A 173 10.32 -16.51 5.44
N ILE A 174 9.07 -16.49 5.92
CA ILE A 174 8.20 -17.67 5.92
C ILE A 174 7.93 -18.19 4.49
N MET A 175 8.12 -17.33 3.48
CA MET A 175 7.95 -17.64 2.07
C MET A 175 9.18 -18.38 1.52
N THR A 176 9.24 -19.69 1.77
CA THR A 176 10.36 -20.56 1.36
C THR A 176 10.55 -20.52 -0.16
N GLY A 177 11.78 -20.22 -0.61
CA GLY A 177 12.15 -20.20 -2.03
C GLY A 177 11.83 -18.90 -2.79
N TRP A 178 11.37 -17.85 -2.10
CA TRP A 178 11.02 -16.56 -2.72
C TRP A 178 12.16 -15.52 -2.72
N ASP A 179 13.22 -15.76 -1.97
CA ASP A 179 14.35 -14.83 -1.87
C ASP A 179 14.94 -14.53 -3.25
N ALA A 180 15.04 -13.24 -3.59
CA ALA A 180 15.49 -12.74 -4.89
C ALA A 180 14.74 -13.29 -6.14
N PHE A 181 13.56 -13.88 -5.96
CA PHE A 181 12.76 -14.39 -7.08
C PHE A 181 12.12 -13.23 -7.86
N ASP A 182 12.22 -13.25 -9.20
CA ASP A 182 11.65 -12.22 -10.07
C ASP A 182 10.12 -12.32 -10.25
N ILE A 183 9.41 -11.88 -9.22
CA ILE A 183 7.94 -11.85 -9.19
C ILE A 183 7.38 -11.03 -10.36
N ARG A 184 7.98 -9.86 -10.61
CA ARG A 184 7.49 -8.92 -11.63
C ARG A 184 7.66 -9.48 -13.04
N GLY A 185 8.86 -9.95 -13.37
CA GLY A 185 9.12 -10.51 -14.69
C GLY A 185 8.33 -11.78 -14.93
N TRP A 186 8.29 -12.69 -13.95
CA TRP A 186 7.60 -13.98 -14.07
C TRP A 186 6.08 -13.79 -14.26
N LEU A 187 5.44 -13.09 -13.32
CA LEU A 187 3.99 -12.90 -13.36
C LEU A 187 3.56 -11.93 -14.47
N GLY A 188 4.38 -10.90 -14.75
CA GLY A 188 4.13 -9.95 -15.81
C GLY A 188 4.18 -10.59 -17.19
N THR A 189 5.08 -11.56 -17.40
CA THR A 189 5.12 -12.36 -18.63
C THR A 189 3.89 -13.26 -18.74
N ARG A 190 3.55 -13.98 -17.66
CA ARG A 190 2.38 -14.90 -17.65
C ARG A 190 1.06 -14.17 -17.88
N LEU A 191 0.89 -13.00 -17.28
CA LEU A 191 -0.33 -12.21 -17.32
C LEU A 191 -0.28 -11.03 -18.29
N GLY A 192 0.81 -10.72 -18.98
CA GLY A 192 0.88 -9.61 -19.95
C GLY A 192 0.39 -8.24 -19.42
N VAL A 193 0.51 -8.01 -18.11
CA VAL A 193 0.12 -6.77 -17.40
C VAL A 193 1.22 -6.35 -16.43
N ALA A 194 1.22 -5.10 -16.01
CA ALA A 194 2.16 -4.60 -14.99
C ALA A 194 1.93 -5.30 -13.65
N VAL A 195 3.03 -5.56 -12.93
CA VAL A 195 2.99 -6.22 -11.61
C VAL A 195 3.63 -5.32 -10.57
N VAL A 196 2.95 -5.13 -9.45
CA VAL A 196 3.51 -4.51 -8.25
C VAL A 196 3.31 -5.44 -7.06
N ALA A 197 4.28 -5.47 -6.16
CA ALA A 197 4.26 -6.29 -4.97
C ALA A 197 4.82 -5.48 -3.81
N ASP A 198 4.26 -5.67 -2.62
CA ASP A 198 4.73 -5.01 -1.40
C ASP A 198 4.44 -5.87 -0.17
N ASN A 199 5.07 -5.51 0.93
CA ASN A 199 4.79 -6.07 2.24
C ASN A 199 3.33 -5.78 2.63
N ASP A 200 2.64 -6.80 3.12
CA ASP A 200 1.23 -6.73 3.48
C ASP A 200 0.92 -5.59 4.46
N VAL A 201 1.81 -5.27 5.40
CA VAL A 201 1.56 -4.22 6.38
C VAL A 201 1.51 -2.83 5.75
N ASN A 202 2.27 -2.60 4.68
CA ASN A 202 2.20 -1.36 3.90
C ASN A 202 0.86 -1.24 3.18
N LEU A 203 0.30 -2.35 2.70
CA LEU A 203 -0.96 -2.38 1.99
C LEU A 203 -2.16 -2.25 2.93
N LEU A 204 -2.08 -2.85 4.12
CA LEU A 204 -3.03 -2.59 5.20
C LEU A 204 -3.01 -1.12 5.61
N ALA A 205 -1.82 -0.51 5.73
CA ALA A 205 -1.67 0.90 6.03
C ALA A 205 -2.29 1.78 4.93
N LEU A 206 -2.02 1.47 3.66
CA LEU A 206 -2.56 2.19 2.51
C LEU A 206 -4.10 2.10 2.47
N HIS A 207 -4.65 0.91 2.66
CA HIS A 207 -6.10 0.70 2.67
C HIS A 207 -6.77 1.49 3.80
N GLN A 208 -6.29 1.34 5.03
CA GLN A 208 -6.82 2.02 6.20
C GLN A 208 -6.70 3.54 6.10
N HIS A 209 -5.60 4.04 5.53
CA HIS A 209 -5.43 5.45 5.24
C HIS A 209 -6.50 5.94 4.26
N ARG A 210 -6.66 5.26 3.13
CA ARG A 210 -7.57 5.68 2.06
C ARG A 210 -9.05 5.62 2.45
N THR A 211 -9.43 4.72 3.34
CA THR A 211 -10.85 4.49 3.71
C THR A 211 -11.27 5.14 5.02
N ALA A 212 -10.40 5.16 6.04
CA ALA A 212 -10.75 5.61 7.38
C ALA A 212 -10.01 6.88 7.83
N TRP A 213 -8.84 7.16 7.25
CA TRP A 213 -7.94 8.24 7.69
C TRP A 213 -7.51 9.16 6.55
N ARG A 214 -8.40 9.33 5.57
CA ARG A 214 -8.13 10.13 4.39
C ARG A 214 -7.79 11.57 4.80
N GLY A 215 -6.67 12.08 4.30
CA GLY A 215 -6.18 13.44 4.61
C GLY A 215 -5.28 13.53 5.84
N VAL A 216 -5.09 12.45 6.61
CA VAL A 216 -4.03 12.41 7.63
C VAL A 216 -2.68 12.36 6.93
N GLY A 217 -1.80 13.32 7.22
CA GLY A 217 -0.46 13.40 6.62
C GLY A 217 0.48 12.30 7.12
N ASP A 218 0.61 12.20 8.45
CA ASP A 218 1.49 11.26 9.13
C ASP A 218 0.66 10.19 9.84
N PHE A 219 0.62 8.99 9.27
CA PHE A 219 -0.23 7.88 9.70
C PHE A 219 0.60 6.61 9.86
N PHE A 220 0.56 6.00 11.03
CA PHE A 220 1.33 4.81 11.36
C PHE A 220 0.40 3.64 11.63
N PHE A 221 0.57 2.54 10.89
CA PHE A 221 -0.20 1.32 11.09
C PHE A 221 0.69 0.25 11.71
N VAL A 222 0.21 -0.39 12.78
CA VAL A 222 0.88 -1.51 13.45
C VAL A 222 0.06 -2.76 13.23
N LYS A 223 0.64 -3.75 12.55
CA LYS A 223 0.06 -5.09 12.42
C LYS A 223 0.57 -5.95 13.57
N ALA A 224 -0.31 -6.26 14.51
CA ALA A 224 -0.07 -7.22 15.59
C ALA A 224 -0.86 -8.51 15.29
N GLY A 225 -0.16 -9.57 14.88
CA GLY A 225 -0.77 -10.85 14.50
C GLY A 225 0.15 -12.02 14.81
N THR A 226 0.35 -12.94 13.85
CA THR A 226 1.37 -13.98 13.97
C THR A 226 2.73 -13.36 14.29
N GLY A 227 3.16 -12.38 13.48
CA GLY A 227 4.32 -11.52 13.73
C GLY A 227 3.92 -10.08 14.07
N ILE A 228 4.91 -9.18 14.13
CA ILE A 228 4.72 -7.74 14.36
C ILE A 228 5.45 -6.94 13.29
N GLY A 229 4.70 -6.11 12.56
CA GLY A 229 5.25 -5.18 11.58
C GLY A 229 4.49 -3.86 11.59
N ALA A 230 5.02 -2.88 10.90
CA ALA A 230 4.36 -1.58 10.75
C ALA A 230 4.53 -1.00 9.35
N GLY A 231 3.55 -0.19 8.95
CA GLY A 231 3.59 0.60 7.73
C GLY A 231 3.42 2.07 8.09
N PHE A 232 4.22 2.95 7.49
CA PHE A 232 4.12 4.39 7.70
C PHE A 232 3.67 5.08 6.42
N TYR A 233 2.64 5.89 6.51
CA TYR A 233 2.19 6.78 5.44
C TYR A 233 2.62 8.20 5.79
N ALA A 234 3.43 8.79 4.93
CA ALA A 234 3.96 10.15 5.08
C ALA A 234 4.27 10.74 3.69
N GLY A 235 4.27 12.07 3.58
CA GLY A 235 4.58 12.74 2.31
C GLY A 235 3.62 12.39 1.15
N GLY A 236 2.42 11.89 1.46
CA GLY A 236 1.41 11.54 0.46
C GLY A 236 1.49 10.10 -0.07
N GLY A 237 2.28 9.21 0.55
CA GLY A 237 2.33 7.80 0.19
C GLY A 237 2.93 6.93 1.30
N ILE A 238 3.11 5.64 1.02
CA ILE A 238 3.82 4.73 1.92
C ILE A 238 5.31 5.10 1.95
N TYR A 239 5.81 5.38 3.15
CA TYR A 239 7.21 5.59 3.45
C TYR A 239 7.91 4.24 3.65
N ARG A 240 8.82 3.90 2.75
CA ARG A 240 9.54 2.61 2.74
C ARG A 240 11.00 2.70 3.20
N GLY A 241 11.50 3.91 3.50
CA GLY A 241 12.91 4.14 3.78
C GLY A 241 13.78 4.07 2.52
N ALA A 242 15.10 3.99 2.69
CA ALA A 242 16.06 3.99 1.59
C ALA A 242 15.93 2.75 0.70
N ASP A 243 15.90 1.56 1.31
CA ASP A 243 15.95 0.26 0.62
C ASP A 243 14.69 -0.60 0.83
N GLY A 244 13.59 -0.01 1.26
CA GLY A 244 12.33 -0.76 1.44
C GLY A 244 12.09 -1.37 2.83
N ALA A 245 13.06 -1.27 3.75
CA ALA A 245 13.03 -1.94 5.06
C ALA A 245 12.42 -1.11 6.22
N SER A 246 11.71 -0.01 5.92
CA SER A 246 11.05 0.77 6.97
C SER A 246 9.90 -0.02 7.62
N GLY A 247 9.73 0.12 8.93
CA GLY A 247 8.58 -0.41 9.65
C GLY A 247 8.78 -1.76 10.34
N ASP A 248 9.99 -2.31 10.35
CA ASP A 248 10.35 -3.57 11.05
C ASP A 248 10.46 -3.41 12.58
N ILE A 249 9.46 -2.78 13.20
CA ILE A 249 9.44 -2.52 14.65
C ILE A 249 9.44 -3.82 15.49
N GLY A 250 8.98 -4.94 14.91
CA GLY A 250 9.01 -6.24 15.54
C GLY A 250 10.43 -6.72 15.87
N HIS A 251 11.45 -6.22 15.17
CA HIS A 251 12.85 -6.62 15.37
C HIS A 251 13.68 -5.67 16.22
N ILE A 252 13.08 -4.57 16.73
CA ILE A 252 13.69 -3.73 17.76
C ILE A 252 13.97 -4.61 18.99
N GLN A 253 15.20 -4.58 19.51
CA GLN A 253 15.62 -5.36 20.66
C GLN A 253 15.37 -4.58 21.96
N LEU A 254 14.50 -5.11 22.80
CA LEU A 254 14.21 -4.57 24.13
C LEU A 254 14.88 -5.47 25.17
N GLY A 255 15.89 -4.94 25.87
CA GLY A 255 16.69 -5.65 26.89
C GLY A 255 17.50 -6.81 26.29
N SER A 256 18.83 -6.69 26.24
CA SER A 256 19.67 -7.49 25.33
C SER A 256 20.28 -8.77 25.91
N ALA A 257 20.48 -8.90 27.23
CA ALA A 257 21.25 -10.04 27.77
C ALA A 257 20.46 -11.37 27.80
N ASP A 258 19.21 -11.36 28.28
CA ASP A 258 18.44 -12.61 28.57
C ASP A 258 17.10 -12.70 27.81
N GLY A 259 16.99 -12.02 26.66
CA GLY A 259 15.76 -12.02 25.86
C GLY A 259 15.45 -13.36 25.17
N PRO A 260 14.17 -13.65 24.87
CA PRO A 260 13.79 -14.84 24.10
C PRO A 260 14.39 -14.79 22.69
N LEU A 261 14.71 -15.96 22.14
CA LEU A 261 15.18 -16.10 20.77
C LEU A 261 14.05 -15.74 19.80
N CYS A 262 14.34 -14.85 18.85
CA CYS A 262 13.45 -14.49 17.76
C CYS A 262 13.71 -15.39 16.55
N ARG A 263 12.69 -15.53 15.69
CA ARG A 263 12.79 -16.24 14.41
C ARG A 263 13.80 -15.60 13.44
N CYS A 264 14.10 -14.31 13.61
CA CYS A 264 15.16 -13.63 12.84
C CYS A 264 16.58 -13.95 13.35
N GLY A 265 16.75 -14.77 14.39
CA GLY A 265 18.04 -15.17 14.96
C GLY A 265 18.55 -14.26 16.08
N LYS A 266 17.98 -13.07 16.28
CA LYS A 266 18.32 -12.16 17.39
C LYS A 266 17.61 -12.56 18.69
N ARG A 267 18.05 -11.99 19.83
CA ARG A 267 17.39 -12.13 21.14
C ARG A 267 16.72 -10.83 21.57
N GLY A 268 15.59 -10.95 22.25
CA GLY A 268 14.91 -9.82 22.87
C GLY A 268 14.13 -8.91 21.92
N CYS A 269 13.91 -9.34 20.67
CA CYS A 269 13.05 -8.61 19.73
C CYS A 269 11.63 -8.43 20.30
N VAL A 270 11.00 -7.29 20.00
CA VAL A 270 9.58 -7.01 20.28
C VAL A 270 8.70 -8.20 19.85
N GLU A 271 8.91 -8.72 18.65
CA GLU A 271 8.17 -9.86 18.11
C GLU A 271 8.30 -11.11 18.98
N ALA A 272 9.52 -11.42 19.45
CA ALA A 272 9.78 -12.60 20.28
C ALA A 272 9.16 -12.53 21.69
N ARG A 273 8.70 -11.34 22.08
CA ARG A 273 8.06 -11.04 23.37
C ARG A 273 6.55 -10.83 23.25
N ALA A 274 6.07 -10.31 22.13
CA ALA A 274 4.71 -9.77 22.03
C ALA A 274 3.88 -10.33 20.87
N ALA A 275 4.48 -10.98 19.88
CA ALA A 275 3.72 -11.48 18.74
C ALA A 275 2.88 -12.70 19.11
N GLY A 276 1.88 -13.02 18.28
CA GLY A 276 0.95 -14.11 18.57
C GLY A 276 1.64 -15.46 18.71
N TRP A 277 2.70 -15.72 17.93
CA TRP A 277 3.49 -16.94 18.10
C TRP A 277 4.24 -16.98 19.44
N ALA A 278 4.68 -15.82 19.96
CA ALA A 278 5.38 -15.72 21.24
C ALA A 278 4.40 -15.92 22.41
N ILE A 279 3.20 -15.35 22.33
CA ILE A 279 2.16 -15.56 23.34
C ILE A 279 1.72 -17.03 23.36
N ALA A 280 1.51 -17.65 22.19
CA ALA A 280 1.18 -19.07 22.11
C ALA A 280 2.28 -19.97 22.71
N ARG A 281 3.56 -19.65 22.45
CA ARG A 281 4.70 -20.32 23.10
C ARG A 281 4.62 -20.21 24.63
N ASP A 282 4.35 -19.02 25.15
CA ASP A 282 4.36 -18.75 26.59
C ASP A 282 3.16 -19.37 27.32
N LEU A 283 2.00 -19.48 26.64
CA LEU A 283 0.84 -20.24 27.14
C LEU A 283 1.14 -21.74 27.22
N ARG A 284 1.76 -22.32 26.18
CA ARG A 284 2.14 -23.74 26.20
C ARG A 284 3.15 -24.07 27.31
N ALA A 285 4.09 -23.16 27.58
CA ALA A 285 5.02 -23.30 28.70
C ALA A 285 4.31 -23.33 30.07
N GLN A 286 3.07 -22.84 30.15
CA GLN A 286 2.20 -22.90 31.34
C GLN A 286 1.23 -24.09 31.30
N GLY A 287 1.34 -25.00 30.33
CA GLY A 287 0.44 -26.15 30.16
C GLY A 287 -0.90 -25.80 29.50
N ILE A 288 -1.03 -24.63 28.86
CA ILE A 288 -2.24 -24.22 28.15
C ILE A 288 -2.06 -24.46 26.66
N GLU A 289 -2.96 -25.25 26.08
CA GLU A 289 -2.96 -25.55 24.64
C GLU A 289 -3.27 -24.29 23.81
N ALA A 290 -2.28 -23.85 23.03
CA ALA A 290 -2.40 -22.77 22.06
C ALA A 290 -1.37 -22.98 20.95
N ARG A 291 -1.78 -23.04 19.69
CA ARG A 291 -0.86 -23.28 18.56
C ARG A 291 -0.35 -21.97 17.95
N ASP A 292 -1.26 -21.02 17.76
CA ASP A 292 -1.03 -19.79 17.00
C ASP A 292 -1.75 -18.57 17.61
N ALA A 293 -1.71 -17.44 16.89
CA ALA A 293 -2.37 -16.21 17.31
C ALA A 293 -3.90 -16.33 17.40
N LYS A 294 -4.54 -17.22 16.63
CA LYS A 294 -6.00 -17.41 16.65
C LYS A 294 -6.42 -18.11 17.94
N ASP A 295 -5.68 -19.14 18.34
CA ASP A 295 -5.91 -19.83 19.62
C ASP A 295 -5.72 -18.85 20.81
N VAL A 296 -4.70 -17.98 20.75
CA VAL A 296 -4.49 -16.90 21.76
C VAL A 296 -5.70 -15.97 21.87
N VAL A 297 -6.22 -15.50 20.73
CA VAL A 297 -7.40 -14.64 20.70
C VAL A 297 -8.61 -15.36 21.27
N ALA A 298 -8.85 -16.63 20.89
CA ALA A 298 -9.97 -17.41 21.40
C ALA A 298 -9.90 -17.59 22.92
N LEU A 299 -8.72 -17.87 23.48
CA LEU A 299 -8.52 -17.98 24.93
C LEU A 299 -8.77 -16.65 25.65
N ALA A 300 -8.33 -15.52 25.07
CA ALA A 300 -8.58 -14.20 25.62
C ALA A 300 -10.07 -13.81 25.55
N GLU A 301 -10.77 -14.13 24.45
CA GLU A 301 -12.22 -13.92 24.30
C GLU A 301 -13.03 -14.75 25.32
N LEU A 302 -12.52 -15.93 25.71
CA LEU A 302 -13.05 -16.74 26.81
C LEU A 302 -12.65 -16.23 28.22
N ASN A 303 -12.00 -15.07 28.33
CA ASN A 303 -11.52 -14.46 29.56
C ASN A 303 -10.59 -15.38 30.39
N ARG A 304 -9.78 -16.22 29.73
CA ARG A 304 -8.75 -16.99 30.42
C ARG A 304 -7.69 -16.04 31.00
N PRO A 305 -7.48 -16.00 32.34
CA PRO A 305 -6.63 -15.00 32.98
C PRO A 305 -5.20 -14.95 32.42
N GLU A 306 -4.63 -16.10 32.10
CA GLU A 306 -3.28 -16.25 31.57
C GLU A 306 -3.16 -15.61 30.18
N ALA A 307 -4.13 -15.88 29.29
CA ALA A 307 -4.17 -15.31 27.96
C ALA A 307 -4.40 -13.80 27.99
N VAL A 308 -5.34 -13.31 28.80
CA VAL A 308 -5.61 -11.87 28.98
C VAL A 308 -4.38 -11.15 29.51
N THR A 309 -3.69 -11.73 30.50
CA THR A 309 -2.45 -11.17 31.07
C THR A 309 -1.34 -11.07 30.03
N LEU A 310 -1.10 -12.14 29.28
CA LEU A 310 -0.05 -12.15 28.25
C LEU A 310 -0.38 -11.20 27.08
N VAL A 311 -1.64 -11.09 26.68
CA VAL A 311 -2.08 -10.13 25.66
C VAL A 311 -1.88 -8.69 26.13
N ARG A 312 -2.22 -8.38 27.39
CA ARG A 312 -1.98 -7.05 27.96
C ARG A 312 -0.49 -6.72 28.01
N ARG A 313 0.34 -7.67 28.44
CA ARG A 313 1.81 -7.54 28.45
C ARG A 313 2.37 -7.36 27.04
N SER A 314 1.85 -8.08 26.05
CA SER A 314 2.18 -7.87 24.63
C SER A 314 1.88 -6.43 24.21
N GLY A 315 0.71 -5.89 24.58
CA GLY A 315 0.35 -4.50 24.34
C GLY A 315 1.37 -3.52 24.93
N GLN A 316 1.85 -3.76 26.15
CA GLN A 316 2.87 -2.92 26.80
C GLN A 316 4.22 -2.97 26.05
N VAL A 317 4.67 -4.16 25.66
CA VAL A 317 5.92 -4.32 24.89
C VAL A 317 5.83 -3.63 23.52
N ILE A 318 4.69 -3.74 22.84
CA ILE A 318 4.43 -3.01 21.59
C ILE A 318 4.40 -1.49 21.86
N GLY A 319 3.75 -1.06 22.94
CA GLY A 319 3.67 0.33 23.36
C GLY A 319 5.03 0.96 23.64
N GLU A 320 5.98 0.19 24.19
CA GLU A 320 7.37 0.63 24.37
C GLU A 320 8.04 0.95 23.03
N ALA A 321 7.96 0.04 22.06
CA ALA A 321 8.51 0.31 20.72
C ALA A 321 7.79 1.46 20.01
N ILE A 322 6.47 1.56 20.18
CA ILE A 322 5.69 2.67 19.62
C ILE A 322 6.08 4.01 20.26
N ALA A 323 6.45 4.06 21.54
CA ALA A 323 6.90 5.30 22.18
C ALA A 323 8.17 5.85 21.53
N ASP A 324 9.11 4.97 21.16
CA ASP A 324 10.31 5.35 20.42
C ASP A 324 9.93 5.87 19.01
N VAL A 325 9.01 5.19 18.33
CA VAL A 325 8.47 5.64 17.03
C VAL A 325 7.79 7.00 17.14
N VAL A 326 6.99 7.25 18.18
CA VAL A 326 6.34 8.55 18.40
C VAL A 326 7.38 9.65 18.61
N SER A 327 8.47 9.35 19.30
CA SER A 327 9.55 10.29 19.54
C SER A 327 10.34 10.63 18.26
N ILE A 328 10.47 9.67 17.33
CA ILE A 328 11.23 9.84 16.08
C ILE A 328 10.36 10.40 14.95
N LEU A 329 9.15 9.86 14.74
CA LEU A 329 8.29 10.15 13.59
C LEU A 329 7.12 11.07 13.90
N ASN A 330 6.73 11.21 15.18
CA ASN A 330 5.62 12.06 15.63
C ASN A 330 4.33 11.94 14.78
N PRO A 331 3.77 10.73 14.59
CA PRO A 331 2.60 10.54 13.76
C PRO A 331 1.36 11.21 14.37
N ARG A 332 0.41 11.63 13.53
CA ARG A 332 -0.89 12.15 13.98
C ARG A 332 -1.81 11.03 14.48
N VAL A 333 -1.75 9.87 13.82
CA VAL A 333 -2.61 8.71 14.10
C VAL A 333 -1.78 7.44 14.08
N ILE A 334 -2.02 6.59 15.09
CA ILE A 334 -1.55 5.21 15.16
C ILE A 334 -2.76 4.29 15.13
N VAL A 335 -2.78 3.37 14.17
CA VAL A 335 -3.81 2.34 14.03
C VAL A 335 -3.21 0.98 14.30
N VAL A 336 -3.85 0.20 15.16
CA VAL A 336 -3.43 -1.18 15.48
C VAL A 336 -4.40 -2.16 14.85
N GLY A 337 -3.90 -3.00 13.95
CA GLY A 337 -4.65 -4.06 13.29
C GLY A 337 -3.96 -5.42 13.41
N GLY A 338 -4.46 -6.40 12.66
CA GLY A 338 -3.98 -7.79 12.72
C GLY A 338 -4.74 -8.65 13.72
N THR A 339 -4.41 -9.95 13.76
CA THR A 339 -5.16 -10.95 14.53
C THR A 339 -5.26 -10.61 16.02
N LEU A 340 -4.17 -10.14 16.64
CA LEU A 340 -4.18 -9.82 18.07
C LEU A 340 -5.02 -8.58 18.39
N ALA A 341 -5.25 -7.67 17.43
CA ALA A 341 -6.11 -6.51 17.63
C ALA A 341 -7.58 -6.90 17.95
N ARG A 342 -7.97 -8.16 17.66
CA ARG A 342 -9.28 -8.71 18.03
C ARG A 342 -9.51 -8.83 19.54
N THR A 343 -8.45 -8.83 20.34
CA THR A 343 -8.57 -8.78 21.82
C THR A 343 -8.90 -7.37 22.34
N ARG A 344 -9.05 -6.41 21.43
CA ARG A 344 -9.55 -5.05 21.64
C ARG A 344 -8.82 -4.33 22.78
N ASP A 345 -9.52 -4.05 23.86
CA ASP A 345 -9.05 -3.21 24.96
C ASP A 345 -7.89 -3.85 25.73
N HIS A 346 -7.76 -5.18 25.74
CA HIS A 346 -6.63 -5.84 26.40
C HIS A 346 -5.30 -5.45 25.75
N LEU A 347 -5.23 -5.47 24.41
CA LEU A 347 -4.04 -5.06 23.67
C LEU A 347 -3.90 -3.53 23.66
N LEU A 348 -4.97 -2.82 23.29
CA LEU A 348 -4.94 -1.37 23.08
C LEU A 348 -4.60 -0.61 24.36
N SER A 349 -5.11 -1.06 25.51
CA SER A 349 -4.82 -0.41 26.80
C SER A 349 -3.34 -0.53 27.16
N GLY A 350 -2.73 -1.71 26.96
CA GLY A 350 -1.29 -1.89 27.20
C GLY A 350 -0.43 -1.00 26.30
N ILE A 351 -0.83 -0.84 25.03
CA ILE A 351 -0.15 0.08 24.10
C ILE A 351 -0.25 1.53 24.59
N LYS A 352 -1.48 1.99 24.89
CA LYS A 352 -1.73 3.36 25.33
C LYS A 352 -1.00 3.68 26.64
N GLU A 353 -1.02 2.75 27.60
CA GLU A 353 -0.33 2.87 28.88
C GLU A 353 1.14 3.29 28.67
N LEU A 354 1.88 2.52 27.86
CA LEU A 354 3.31 2.77 27.68
C LEU A 354 3.60 4.00 26.83
N VAL A 355 2.79 4.26 25.79
CA VAL A 355 2.97 5.44 24.94
C VAL A 355 2.73 6.73 25.73
N TYR A 356 1.66 6.81 26.53
CA TYR A 356 1.38 8.02 27.32
C TYR A 356 2.31 8.17 28.52
N GLN A 357 2.85 7.07 29.06
CA GLN A 357 3.84 7.13 30.13
C GLN A 357 5.21 7.62 29.65
N ARG A 358 5.62 7.26 28.43
CA ARG A 358 7.00 7.51 27.95
C ARG A 358 7.14 8.71 27.03
N CYS A 359 6.06 9.15 26.38
CA CYS A 359 6.12 10.26 25.43
C CYS A 359 5.84 11.62 26.08
N LEU A 360 6.53 12.65 25.59
CA LEU A 360 6.35 14.03 26.05
C LEU A 360 4.96 14.60 25.63
N PRO A 361 4.38 15.53 26.41
CA PRO A 361 3.05 16.11 26.11
C PRO A 361 2.91 16.70 24.70
N LEU A 362 4.00 17.27 24.14
CA LEU A 362 3.98 17.86 22.80
C LEU A 362 3.69 16.81 21.71
N ALA A 363 4.20 15.59 21.87
CA ALA A 363 4.00 14.48 20.93
C ALA A 363 2.61 13.84 21.10
N THR A 364 2.05 13.86 22.32
CA THR A 364 0.80 13.14 22.62
C THR A 364 -0.47 14.00 22.55
N ARG A 365 -0.37 15.34 22.66
CA ARG A 365 -1.53 16.26 22.77
C ARG A 365 -2.60 16.12 21.68
N LYS A 366 -2.21 15.63 20.50
CA LYS A 366 -3.08 15.45 19.33
C LYS A 366 -2.87 14.07 18.68
N LEU A 367 -2.22 13.15 19.40
CA LEU A 367 -1.99 11.79 18.95
C LEU A 367 -3.26 10.97 19.18
N GLN A 368 -3.71 10.26 18.14
CA GLN A 368 -4.80 9.29 18.26
C GLN A 368 -4.24 7.87 18.16
N ILE A 369 -4.60 7.00 19.10
CA ILE A 369 -4.25 5.58 19.07
C ILE A 369 -5.55 4.77 19.11
N THR A 370 -5.78 3.98 18.07
CA THR A 370 -7.06 3.27 17.87
C THR A 370 -6.86 1.94 17.17
N LEU A 371 -7.91 1.12 17.14
CA LEU A 371 -7.94 -0.13 16.39
C LEU A 371 -8.26 0.13 14.91
N ALA A 372 -7.78 -0.75 14.05
CA ALA A 372 -8.19 -0.79 12.66
C ALA A 372 -9.70 -1.06 12.54
N ARG A 373 -10.32 -0.54 11.48
CA ARG A 373 -11.68 -0.91 11.11
C ARG A 373 -11.58 -2.24 10.38
N PRO A 374 -12.12 -3.35 10.90
CA PRO A 374 -11.97 -4.64 10.24
C PRO A 374 -12.63 -4.60 8.86
N HIS A 375 -11.90 -5.04 7.82
CA HIS A 375 -12.48 -5.29 6.50
C HIS A 375 -12.04 -6.65 6.00
N GLU A 376 -12.96 -7.43 5.43
CA GLU A 376 -12.68 -8.78 4.94
C GLU A 376 -11.59 -8.81 3.87
N HIS A 377 -11.48 -7.71 3.10
CA HIS A 377 -10.61 -7.59 1.94
C HIS A 377 -9.45 -6.61 2.12
N ASP A 378 -9.04 -6.28 3.36
CA ASP A 378 -8.02 -5.24 3.62
C ASP A 378 -6.75 -5.37 2.75
N GLY A 379 -6.12 -6.55 2.72
CA GLY A 379 -4.91 -6.80 1.93
C GLY A 379 -5.15 -6.74 0.42
N LEU A 380 -6.29 -7.29 -0.03
CA LEU A 380 -6.71 -7.29 -1.44
C LEU A 380 -6.93 -5.85 -1.94
N LEU A 381 -7.65 -5.04 -1.17
CA LEU A 381 -7.95 -3.65 -1.51
C LEU A 381 -6.71 -2.76 -1.41
N GLY A 382 -5.82 -3.02 -0.45
CA GLY A 382 -4.50 -2.38 -0.37
C GLY A 382 -3.65 -2.65 -1.61
N ALA A 383 -3.60 -3.90 -2.07
CA ALA A 383 -2.92 -4.29 -3.30
C ALA A 383 -3.53 -3.63 -4.56
N ALA A 384 -4.86 -3.52 -4.61
CA ALA A 384 -5.54 -2.79 -5.67
C ALA A 384 -5.18 -1.30 -5.67
N LEU A 385 -5.23 -0.64 -4.51
CA LEU A 385 -4.84 0.77 -4.34
C LEU A 385 -3.40 1.02 -4.77
N LEU A 386 -2.46 0.16 -4.36
CA LEU A 386 -1.07 0.25 -4.76
C LEU A 386 -0.93 0.18 -6.28
N THR A 387 -1.66 -0.74 -6.92
CA THR A 387 -1.64 -0.87 -8.37
C THR A 387 -2.17 0.39 -9.03
N ILE A 388 -3.31 0.92 -8.58
CA ILE A 388 -3.89 2.16 -9.09
C ILE A 388 -2.87 3.32 -8.97
N ASP A 389 -2.29 3.50 -7.78
CA ASP A 389 -1.31 4.57 -7.52
C ASP A 389 -0.05 4.41 -8.41
N SER A 390 0.41 3.18 -8.67
CA SER A 390 1.56 2.90 -9.52
C SER A 390 1.29 3.04 -11.03
N ARG A 391 0.04 2.86 -11.45
CA ARG A 391 -0.36 2.87 -12.88
C ARG A 391 -0.94 4.20 -13.32
N LEU A 392 -1.33 5.06 -12.38
CA LEU A 392 -1.85 6.40 -12.66
C LEU A 392 -0.95 7.50 -12.08
N THR A 393 0.38 7.28 -12.09
CA THR A 393 1.33 8.36 -11.74
C THR A 393 1.25 9.51 -12.74
N PRO A 394 1.55 10.76 -12.33
CA PRO A 394 1.47 11.90 -13.24
C PRO A 394 2.22 11.71 -14.56
N GLU A 395 3.45 11.18 -14.48
CA GLU A 395 4.33 11.00 -15.63
C GLU A 395 3.82 9.91 -16.57
N LEU A 396 3.26 8.83 -16.01
CA LEU A 396 2.72 7.75 -16.80
C LEU A 396 1.42 8.16 -17.50
N VAL A 397 0.57 8.94 -16.82
CA VAL A 397 -0.65 9.50 -17.41
C VAL A 397 -0.29 10.45 -18.56
N ASP A 398 0.68 11.34 -18.37
CA ASP A 398 1.13 12.24 -19.44
C ASP A 398 1.66 11.47 -20.66
N ARG A 399 2.39 10.36 -20.44
CA ARG A 399 2.83 9.46 -21.53
C ARG A 399 1.67 8.73 -22.20
N MET A 400 0.72 8.23 -21.43
CA MET A 400 -0.47 7.55 -21.96
C MET A 400 -1.28 8.47 -22.87
N LEU A 401 -1.49 9.73 -22.46
CA LEU A 401 -2.17 10.73 -23.26
C LEU A 401 -1.40 11.09 -24.54
N ALA A 402 -0.07 11.21 -24.44
CA ALA A 402 0.79 11.50 -25.58
C ALA A 402 0.81 10.38 -26.64
N ALA A 403 0.64 9.12 -26.22
CA ALA A 403 0.62 7.96 -27.13
C ALA A 403 -0.71 7.78 -27.88
N GLY A 404 -1.78 8.49 -27.45
CA GLY A 404 -3.12 8.45 -28.07
C GLY A 404 -3.94 7.20 -27.75
N PRO A 405 -5.25 7.20 -28.08
CA PRO A 405 -6.15 6.06 -27.85
C PRO A 405 -5.71 4.86 -28.70
N GLY A 406 -5.17 3.83 -28.05
CA GLY A 406 -4.70 2.59 -28.69
C GLY A 406 -3.32 2.10 -28.22
N HIS A 407 -2.54 2.94 -27.53
CA HIS A 407 -1.17 2.61 -27.09
C HIS A 407 -1.00 2.50 -25.58
N GLY A 408 -2.06 2.14 -24.83
CA GLY A 408 -1.98 1.78 -23.40
C GLY A 408 -1.15 0.52 -23.09
N ALA A 409 -0.26 0.14 -24.02
CA ALA A 409 0.54 -1.07 -24.01
C ALA A 409 2.04 -0.78 -24.16
N ASP A 410 2.57 0.34 -23.65
CA ASP A 410 3.98 0.35 -23.24
C ASP A 410 4.09 -0.55 -21.99
N ARG A 411 4.16 -1.86 -22.28
CA ARG A 411 4.06 -3.02 -21.37
C ARG A 411 5.45 -3.61 -21.06
N SER A 412 6.52 -2.93 -21.42
CA SER A 412 7.89 -3.38 -21.12
C SER A 412 8.58 -2.44 -20.12
N ALA A 413 8.97 -3.04 -18.99
CA ALA A 413 10.09 -2.72 -18.10
C ALA A 413 10.52 -1.25 -17.97
N GLY A 414 10.43 -0.72 -16.75
CA GLY A 414 11.30 0.37 -16.32
C GLY A 414 12.76 -0.01 -16.57
N THR A 415 13.39 0.65 -17.52
CA THR A 415 14.83 0.59 -17.71
C THR A 415 15.48 1.22 -16.49
N ALA A 416 16.04 0.38 -15.62
CA ALA A 416 17.00 0.82 -14.63
C ALA A 416 18.12 1.58 -15.37
N SER A 417 18.28 2.85 -15.02
CA SER A 417 19.44 3.64 -15.42
C SER A 417 20.69 2.92 -14.91
N ARG A 418 21.41 2.26 -15.81
CA ARG A 418 22.76 1.77 -15.56
C ARG A 418 23.70 2.94 -15.78
N ASP A 419 24.06 3.64 -14.70
CA ASP A 419 25.27 4.46 -14.67
C ASP A 419 26.25 3.93 -13.63
N ARG A 420 27.27 3.26 -14.19
CA ARG A 420 28.67 2.98 -13.81
C ARG A 420 29.08 2.67 -12.36
N PRO A 421 29.98 1.69 -12.16
CA PRO A 421 30.64 1.46 -10.88
C PRO A 421 31.75 2.49 -10.67
N ALA A 422 31.79 3.10 -9.50
CA ALA A 422 33.00 3.72 -8.97
C ALA A 422 33.78 2.63 -8.22
N SER A 423 34.72 2.00 -8.92
CA SER A 423 35.92 1.47 -8.27
C SER A 423 36.80 2.66 -7.85
N PHE A 424 37.21 2.74 -6.58
CA PHE A 424 38.61 2.95 -6.14
C PHE A 424 38.69 3.11 -4.61
N VAL A 425 39.50 2.22 -4.02
CA VAL A 425 40.14 2.19 -2.68
C VAL A 425 39.26 1.94 -1.46
#